data_AF-A0A6G3ZBW2-F1
#
_entry.id   AF-A0A6G3ZBW2-F1
#
_cell.length_a   1.000
_cell.length_b   1.000
_cell.length_c   1.000
_cell.angle_alpha   90.00
_cell.angle_beta   90.00
_cell.angle_gamma   90.00
#
_symmetry.space_group_name_H-M   'P 1'
#
loop_
_entity.id
_entity.type
_entity.pdbx_description
1 polymer ?
#
loop_
_entity_poly.entity_id
_entity_poly.type
_entity_poly.pdbx_seq_one_letter_code
_entity_poly.pdbx_strand_id
1 'polypeptide(L)'
;LGDGNTSRVPSPNGSTLSLATDATPTITGCLRNAQAVASAAMRHGSKIAVIPAGERWTDGSLRPAIEDWMGAGAILSYLEGRLSPDAELAVATYQSMRPSLERLIQQCGSGQELIEQGFEQDVELALQLNVSDCVPTLTEGAYINAGNHQRIVRHHE
;
A
#
# COMPACT_ATOMS: atom_id res chain seq x y z
N LEU A 1 -6.49 -15.97 -26.42
CA LEU A 1 -6.15 -16.02 -24.98
C LEU A 1 -4.96 -15.10 -24.77
N GLY A 2 -5.24 -13.81 -24.73
CA GLY A 2 -4.29 -12.72 -24.57
C GLY A 2 -5.11 -11.53 -24.10
N ASP A 3 -4.49 -10.66 -23.32
CA ASP A 3 -4.98 -9.38 -22.79
C ASP A 3 -5.19 -9.37 -21.27
N GLY A 4 -4.08 -9.67 -20.59
CA GLY A 4 -3.78 -9.21 -19.24
C GLY A 4 -2.26 -9.14 -19.13
N ASN A 5 -1.69 -7.94 -19.15
CA ASN A 5 -0.24 -7.78 -18.99
C ASN A 5 0.16 -8.21 -17.58
N THR A 6 0.60 -9.46 -17.43
CA THR A 6 1.20 -9.96 -16.20
C THR A 6 2.64 -9.45 -16.11
N SER A 7 2.84 -8.40 -15.32
CA SER A 7 4.17 -7.87 -15.03
C SER A 7 4.75 -8.54 -13.79
N ARG A 8 5.92 -9.17 -13.91
CA ARG A 8 6.66 -9.70 -12.76
C ARG A 8 7.54 -8.59 -12.19
N VAL A 9 7.16 -8.03 -11.05
CA VAL A 9 7.94 -7.00 -10.35
C VAL A 9 8.59 -7.63 -9.12
N PRO A 10 9.93 -7.69 -9.03
CA PRO A 10 10.59 -8.13 -7.80
C PRO A 10 10.35 -7.07 -6.71
N SER A 11 9.67 -7.46 -5.62
CA SER A 11 9.48 -6.61 -4.43
C SER A 11 9.84 -7.41 -3.19
N PRO A 12 11.12 -7.44 -2.77
CA PRO A 12 11.59 -8.32 -1.69
C PRO A 12 10.84 -8.10 -0.38
N ASN A 13 10.44 -6.86 -0.06
CA ASN A 13 9.77 -6.54 1.19
C ASN A 13 8.28 -6.91 1.12
N GLY A 14 7.55 -6.37 0.13
CA GLY A 14 6.12 -6.62 -0.05
C GLY A 14 5.78 -8.08 -0.37
N SER A 15 6.62 -8.77 -1.15
CA SER A 15 6.40 -10.20 -1.45
C SER A 15 6.60 -11.08 -0.22
N THR A 16 7.55 -10.76 0.65
CA THR A 16 7.77 -11.51 1.89
C THR A 16 6.55 -11.43 2.79
N LEU A 17 5.96 -10.24 2.95
CA LEU A 17 4.73 -10.06 3.72
C LEU A 17 3.57 -10.84 3.10
N SER A 18 3.41 -10.78 1.78
CA SER A 18 2.33 -11.47 1.07
C SER A 18 2.37 -12.99 1.24
N LEU A 19 3.56 -13.58 1.41
CA LEU A 19 3.71 -15.01 1.66
C LEU A 19 3.37 -15.40 3.11
N ALA A 20 3.35 -14.44 4.04
CA ALA A 20 3.10 -14.68 5.46
C ALA A 20 1.61 -14.56 5.85
N THR A 21 0.72 -14.27 4.91
CA THR A 21 -0.71 -14.03 5.21
C THR A 21 -1.59 -15.28 5.17
N ASP A 22 -1.07 -16.41 4.69
CA ASP A 22 -1.78 -17.69 4.56
C ASP A 22 -3.17 -17.52 3.92
N ALA A 23 -4.24 -17.86 4.65
CA ALA A 23 -5.63 -17.76 4.20
C ALA A 23 -6.26 -16.37 4.45
N THR A 24 -5.51 -15.41 4.99
CA THR A 24 -6.02 -14.08 5.32
C THR A 24 -6.18 -13.25 4.04
N PRO A 25 -7.37 -12.66 3.77
CA PRO A 25 -7.55 -11.76 2.65
C PRO A 25 -6.52 -10.63 2.71
N THR A 26 -5.71 -10.51 1.66
CA THR A 26 -4.56 -9.59 1.62
C THR A 26 -4.74 -8.61 0.48
N ILE A 27 -4.66 -7.33 0.78
CA ILE A 27 -4.71 -6.23 -0.18
C ILE A 27 -3.50 -5.33 0.04
N THR A 28 -3.03 -4.66 -1.01
CA THR A 28 -1.91 -3.70 -0.92
C THR A 28 -2.42 -2.28 -1.05
N GLY A 29 -1.83 -1.37 -0.28
CA GLY A 29 -2.12 0.05 -0.36
C GLY A 29 -0.87 0.90 -0.30
N CYS A 30 -1.01 2.12 -0.83
CA CYS A 30 -0.07 3.21 -0.72
C CYS A 30 -0.87 4.52 -0.62
N LEU A 31 -0.19 5.67 -0.59
CA LEU A 31 -0.86 6.98 -0.54
C LEU A 31 -1.87 7.15 -1.68
N ARG A 32 -1.57 6.61 -2.88
CA ARG A 32 -2.39 6.75 -4.08
C ARG A 32 -3.79 6.16 -3.97
N ASN A 33 -4.00 5.18 -3.09
CA ASN A 33 -5.27 4.45 -2.95
C ASN A 33 -5.69 4.23 -1.48
N ALA A 34 -5.17 5.05 -0.55
CA ALA A 34 -5.33 4.83 0.89
C ALA A 34 -6.81 4.68 1.31
N GLN A 35 -7.68 5.58 0.83
CA GLN A 35 -9.12 5.56 1.14
C GLN A 35 -9.82 4.33 0.53
N ALA A 36 -9.49 3.97 -0.71
CA ALA A 36 -10.08 2.82 -1.39
C ALA A 36 -9.72 1.51 -0.69
N VAL A 37 -8.45 1.38 -0.26
CA VAL A 37 -7.94 0.23 0.49
C VAL A 37 -8.59 0.13 1.86
N ALA A 38 -8.69 1.22 2.61
CA ALA A 38 -9.39 1.24 3.90
C ALA A 38 -10.85 0.80 3.77
N SER A 39 -11.55 1.36 2.78
CA SER A 39 -12.93 1.00 2.46
C SER A 39 -13.09 -0.46 2.08
N ALA A 40 -12.12 -1.04 1.36
CA ALA A 40 -12.12 -2.46 1.01
C ALA A 40 -11.83 -3.36 2.20
N ALA A 41 -10.86 -3.01 3.04
CA ALA A 41 -10.51 -3.77 4.24
C ALA A 41 -11.71 -3.93 5.18
N MET A 42 -12.48 -2.87 5.39
CA MET A 42 -13.70 -2.89 6.22
C MET A 42 -14.79 -3.82 5.67
N ARG A 43 -14.81 -4.11 4.36
CA ARG A 43 -15.72 -5.11 3.77
C ARG A 43 -15.28 -6.56 4.00
N HIS A 44 -13.99 -6.79 4.27
CA HIS A 44 -13.47 -8.14 4.54
C HIS A 44 -13.66 -8.58 5.99
N GLY A 45 -13.69 -7.64 6.94
CA GLY A 45 -13.95 -7.97 8.34
C GLY A 45 -13.74 -6.81 9.30
N SER A 46 -14.00 -7.08 10.59
CA SER A 46 -13.91 -6.10 11.67
C SER A 46 -12.54 -6.04 12.37
N LYS A 47 -11.62 -6.93 12.00
CA LYS A 47 -10.23 -6.95 12.49
C LYS A 47 -9.31 -6.77 11.30
N ILE A 48 -8.64 -5.63 11.26
CA ILE A 48 -7.78 -5.22 10.14
C ILE A 48 -6.38 -4.99 10.69
N ALA A 49 -5.39 -5.60 10.05
CA ALA A 49 -3.99 -5.34 10.29
C ALA A 49 -3.42 -4.56 9.09
N VAL A 50 -2.72 -3.47 9.37
CA VAL A 50 -1.97 -2.71 8.36
C VAL A 50 -0.49 -2.89 8.67
N ILE A 51 0.24 -3.52 7.75
CA ILE A 51 1.64 -3.87 7.95
C ILE A 51 2.51 -2.98 7.06
N PRO A 52 3.25 -2.00 7.61
CA PRO A 52 4.25 -1.27 6.84
C PRO A 52 5.37 -2.24 6.44
N ALA A 53 5.75 -2.26 5.15
CA ALA A 53 6.69 -3.26 4.63
C ALA A 53 8.09 -3.09 5.22
N GLY A 54 8.49 -1.85 5.46
CA GLY A 54 9.83 -1.51 5.87
C GLY A 54 10.85 -1.79 4.77
N GLU A 55 12.10 -1.59 5.15
CA GLU A 55 13.27 -1.89 4.36
C GLU A 55 14.13 -2.93 5.07
N ARG A 56 15.19 -3.39 4.39
CA ARG A 56 16.18 -4.28 5.00
C ARG A 56 17.55 -3.64 5.01
N TRP A 57 18.24 -3.77 6.12
CA TRP A 57 19.68 -3.53 6.17
C TRP A 57 20.44 -4.63 5.41
N THR A 58 21.73 -4.41 5.16
CA THR A 58 22.60 -5.37 4.47
C THR A 58 22.73 -6.71 5.21
N ASP A 59 22.53 -6.71 6.53
CA ASP A 59 22.46 -7.91 7.37
C ASP A 59 21.08 -8.61 7.36
N GLY A 60 20.12 -8.09 6.60
CA GLY A 60 18.77 -8.61 6.45
C GLY A 60 17.79 -8.21 7.55
N SER A 61 18.24 -7.47 8.57
CA SER A 61 17.37 -6.98 9.65
C SER A 61 16.42 -5.87 9.16
N LEU A 62 15.28 -5.72 9.85
CA LEU A 62 14.27 -4.73 9.51
C LEU A 62 14.80 -3.31 9.75
N ARG A 63 14.74 -2.48 8.72
CA ARG A 63 14.89 -1.02 8.78
C ARG A 63 13.49 -0.39 8.70
N PRO A 64 13.02 0.33 9.74
CA PRO A 64 11.80 1.11 9.63
C PRO A 64 11.88 2.12 8.48
N ALA A 65 10.85 2.12 7.64
CA ALA A 65 10.71 3.03 6.50
C ALA A 65 9.68 4.12 6.86
N ILE A 66 10.07 5.39 6.72
CA ILE A 66 9.21 6.53 7.09
C ILE A 66 8.01 6.59 6.14
N GLU A 67 8.26 6.41 4.85
CA GLU A 67 7.29 6.33 3.77
C GLU A 67 6.24 5.25 4.00
N ASP A 68 6.63 4.05 4.42
CA ASP A 68 5.70 2.97 4.70
C ASP A 68 4.89 3.25 5.96
N TRP A 69 5.51 3.85 6.98
CA TRP A 69 4.80 4.30 8.17
C TRP A 69 3.77 5.39 7.84
N MET A 70 4.13 6.36 6.98
CA MET A 70 3.20 7.39 6.49
C MET A 70 2.08 6.79 5.64
N GLY A 71 2.39 5.81 4.79
CA GLY A 71 1.40 5.07 4.00
C GLY A 71 0.42 4.30 4.88
N ALA A 72 0.92 3.62 5.92
CA ALA A 72 0.09 2.94 6.91
C ALA A 72 -0.80 3.93 7.66
N GLY A 73 -0.25 5.05 8.15
CA GLY A 73 -1.01 6.11 8.81
C GLY A 73 -2.09 6.71 7.91
N ALA A 74 -1.82 6.88 6.61
CA ALA A 74 -2.81 7.33 5.64
C ALA A 74 -3.99 6.36 5.52
N ILE A 75 -3.72 5.05 5.35
CA ILE A 75 -4.78 4.02 5.26
C ILE A 75 -5.57 3.95 6.57
N LEU A 76 -4.88 3.88 7.71
CA LEU A 76 -5.49 3.80 9.04
C LEU A 76 -6.38 5.02 9.33
N SER A 77 -6.05 6.20 8.80
CA SER A 77 -6.86 7.42 9.00
C SER A 77 -8.25 7.37 8.38
N TYR A 78 -8.49 6.42 7.46
CA TYR A 78 -9.78 6.16 6.83
C TYR A 78 -10.51 4.95 7.40
N LEU A 79 -9.93 4.22 8.35
CA LEU A 79 -10.61 3.10 9.02
C LEU A 79 -11.55 3.62 10.12
N GLU A 80 -12.67 2.93 10.27
CA GLU A 80 -13.63 3.19 11.34
C GLU A 80 -13.45 2.18 12.48
N GLY A 81 -13.79 2.60 13.70
CA GLY A 81 -13.76 1.76 14.90
C GLY A 81 -12.60 2.07 15.84
N ARG A 82 -12.17 1.06 16.61
CA ARG A 82 -11.12 1.22 17.62
C ARG A 82 -9.75 0.95 17.02
N LEU A 83 -8.84 1.90 17.17
CA LEU A 83 -7.43 1.74 16.83
C LEU A 83 -6.65 1.14 18.01
N SER A 84 -5.60 0.37 17.72
CA SER A 84 -4.58 0.03 18.71
C SER A 84 -3.68 1.25 18.98
N PRO A 85 -2.93 1.32 20.09
CA PRO A 85 -2.00 2.41 20.35
C PRO A 85 -1.00 2.66 19.21
N ASP A 86 -0.49 1.60 18.58
CA ASP A 86 0.43 1.71 17.44
C ASP A 86 -0.25 2.34 16.22
N ALA A 87 -1.53 1.99 15.98
CA ALA A 87 -2.31 2.56 14.90
C ALA A 87 -2.69 4.02 15.17
N GLU A 88 -3.01 4.38 16.43
CA GLU A 88 -3.23 5.76 16.85
C GLU A 88 -1.97 6.61 16.60
N LEU A 89 -0.79 6.08 16.94
CA LEU A 89 0.49 6.76 16.70
C LEU A 89 0.76 6.97 15.20
N ALA A 90 0.49 5.96 14.37
CA ALA A 90 0.65 6.06 12.92
C ALA A 90 -0.28 7.13 12.33
N VAL A 91 -1.56 7.15 12.73
CA VAL A 91 -2.53 8.17 12.30
C VAL A 91 -2.11 9.56 12.77
N ALA A 92 -1.73 9.71 14.03
CA ALA A 92 -1.32 11.01 14.59
C ALA A 92 -0.09 11.57 13.87
N THR A 93 0.90 10.73 13.60
CA THR A 93 2.12 11.13 12.89
C THR A 93 1.82 11.49 11.44
N TYR A 94 1.02 10.68 10.73
CA TYR A 94 0.59 11.00 9.37
C TYR A 94 -0.18 12.33 9.33
N GLN A 95 -1.17 12.53 10.19
CA GLN A 95 -1.96 13.77 10.26
C GLN A 95 -1.07 14.99 10.51
N SER A 96 -0.12 14.89 11.45
CA SER A 96 0.81 15.97 11.76
C SER A 96 1.79 16.28 10.63
N MET A 97 2.24 15.26 9.91
CA MET A 97 3.25 15.40 8.84
C MET A 97 2.64 15.63 7.46
N ARG A 98 1.33 15.39 7.27
CA ARG A 98 0.64 15.53 5.99
C ARG A 98 0.93 16.86 5.28
N PRO A 99 0.96 18.04 5.94
CA PRO A 99 1.27 19.31 5.27
C PRO A 99 2.70 19.39 4.69
N SER A 100 3.63 18.58 5.21
CA SER A 100 5.05 18.54 4.83
C SER A 100 5.47 17.16 4.30
N LEU A 101 4.51 16.32 3.92
CA LEU A 101 4.75 14.91 3.59
C LEU A 101 5.71 14.77 2.41
N GLU A 102 5.54 15.58 1.38
CA GLU A 102 6.44 15.60 0.22
C GLU A 102 7.89 15.83 0.63
N ARG A 103 8.13 16.92 1.37
CA ARG A 103 9.47 17.24 1.89
C ARG A 103 10.01 16.13 2.79
N LEU A 104 9.17 15.54 3.65
CA LEU A 104 9.57 14.45 4.53
C LEU A 104 10.06 13.24 3.74
N ILE A 105 9.34 12.83 2.70
CA ILE A 105 9.70 11.67 1.88
C ILE A 105 10.93 11.99 1.02
N GLN A 106 11.02 13.17 0.42
CA GLN A 106 12.23 13.58 -0.33
C GLN A 106 13.50 13.63 0.55
N GLN A 107 13.34 13.80 1.87
CA GLN A 107 14.45 13.88 2.83
C GLN A 107 14.66 12.58 3.62
N CYS A 108 13.82 11.55 3.45
CA CYS A 108 14.04 10.25 4.07
C CYS A 108 15.09 9.45 3.29
N GLY A 109 15.72 8.46 3.95
CA GLY A 109 16.86 7.74 3.37
C GLY A 109 16.54 7.04 2.03
N SER A 110 15.38 6.38 1.94
CA SER A 110 14.93 5.72 0.70
C SER A 110 14.50 6.70 -0.38
N GLY A 111 13.89 7.83 0.00
CA GLY A 111 13.56 8.90 -0.95
C GLY A 111 14.80 9.54 -1.56
N GLN A 112 15.80 9.83 -0.73
CA GLN A 112 17.10 10.34 -1.19
C GLN A 112 17.79 9.33 -2.11
N GLU A 113 17.81 8.05 -1.74
CA GLU A 113 18.38 6.97 -2.56
C GLU A 113 17.72 6.90 -3.95
N LEU A 114 16.39 6.96 -4.04
CA LEU A 114 15.67 6.95 -5.31
C LEU A 114 15.94 8.21 -6.15
N ILE A 115 15.99 9.38 -5.52
CA ILE A 115 16.30 10.65 -6.21
C ILE A 115 17.72 10.62 -6.77
N GLU A 116 18.70 10.14 -5.98
CA GLU A 116 20.10 9.98 -6.43
C GLU A 116 20.23 9.00 -7.61
N GLN A 117 19.34 8.00 -7.69
CA GLN A 117 19.25 7.06 -8.81
C GLN A 117 18.48 7.61 -10.02
N GLY A 118 17.93 8.83 -9.94
CA GLY A 118 17.21 9.49 -11.03
C GLY A 118 15.71 9.16 -11.09
N PHE A 119 15.14 8.59 -10.03
CA PHE A 119 13.71 8.22 -9.93
C PHE A 119 12.87 9.28 -9.19
N GLU A 120 13.22 10.56 -9.30
CA GLU A 120 12.50 11.66 -8.64
C GLU A 120 11.01 11.70 -9.02
N GLN A 121 10.70 11.47 -10.30
CA GLN A 121 9.30 11.45 -10.77
C GLN A 121 8.50 10.29 -10.16
N ASP A 122 9.14 9.17 -9.84
CA ASP A 122 8.47 8.03 -9.19
C ASP A 122 8.14 8.36 -7.73
N VAL A 123 9.00 9.13 -7.05
CA VAL A 123 8.73 9.64 -5.69
C VAL A 123 7.55 10.62 -5.71
N GLU A 124 7.53 11.56 -6.64
CA GLU A 124 6.39 12.48 -6.83
C GLU A 124 5.08 11.73 -7.13
N LEU A 125 5.14 10.71 -7.99
CA LEU A 125 4.00 9.88 -8.33
C LEU A 125 3.48 9.10 -7.11
N ALA A 126 4.38 8.56 -6.28
CA ALA A 126 4.05 7.80 -5.07
C ALA A 126 3.36 8.68 -4.01
N LEU A 127 3.68 9.98 -3.96
CA LEU A 127 3.13 10.96 -3.00
C LEU A 127 1.70 11.40 -3.32
N GLN A 128 1.19 11.16 -4.52
CA GLN A 128 -0.17 11.51 -4.89
C GLN A 128 -1.17 10.78 -3.98
N LEU A 129 -2.05 11.52 -3.31
CA LEU A 129 -2.99 10.97 -2.32
C LEU A 129 -4.34 10.69 -2.96
N ASN A 130 -4.83 9.45 -2.83
CA ASN A 130 -6.18 9.01 -3.26
C ASN A 130 -6.53 9.36 -4.73
N VAL A 131 -5.55 9.28 -5.63
CA VAL A 131 -5.75 9.46 -7.08
C VAL A 131 -6.15 8.17 -7.80
N SER A 132 -6.25 7.05 -7.08
CA SER A 132 -6.54 5.72 -7.60
C SER A 132 -7.52 4.97 -6.69
N ASP A 133 -8.56 4.40 -7.29
CA ASP A 133 -9.51 3.50 -6.62
C ASP A 133 -9.10 2.01 -6.73
N CYS A 134 -7.95 1.73 -7.35
CA CYS A 134 -7.46 0.37 -7.51
C CYS A 134 -7.10 -0.23 -6.13
N VAL A 135 -7.66 -1.41 -5.83
CA VAL A 135 -7.33 -2.19 -4.63
C VAL A 135 -6.77 -3.53 -5.08
N PRO A 136 -5.44 -3.64 -5.29
CA PRO A 136 -4.83 -4.92 -5.64
C PRO A 136 -5.04 -5.92 -4.52
N THR A 137 -5.59 -7.07 -4.86
CA THR A 137 -5.91 -8.16 -3.93
C THR A 137 -5.08 -9.39 -4.28
N LEU A 138 -4.46 -10.01 -3.28
CA LEU A 138 -3.69 -11.24 -3.46
C LEU A 138 -4.64 -12.41 -3.74
N THR A 139 -4.47 -13.05 -4.90
CA THR A 139 -5.22 -14.23 -5.33
C THR A 139 -4.25 -15.19 -6.00
N GLU A 140 -4.19 -16.43 -5.51
CA GLU A 140 -3.33 -17.49 -6.07
C GLU A 140 -1.86 -17.06 -6.30
N GLY A 141 -1.32 -16.25 -5.38
CA GLY A 141 0.07 -15.77 -5.43
C GLY A 141 0.32 -14.56 -6.34
N ALA A 142 -0.72 -13.94 -6.91
CA ALA A 142 -0.62 -12.73 -7.71
C ALA A 142 -1.59 -11.63 -7.22
N TYR A 143 -1.18 -10.37 -7.34
CA TYR A 143 -2.07 -9.24 -7.09
C TYR A 143 -2.92 -8.94 -8.31
N ILE A 144 -4.24 -9.01 -8.13
CA ILE A 144 -5.23 -8.71 -9.18
C ILE A 144 -6.03 -7.47 -8.79
N ASN A 145 -6.35 -6.63 -9.78
CA ASN A 145 -7.26 -5.50 -9.57
C ASN A 145 -8.70 -6.02 -9.49
N ALA A 146 -9.32 -5.92 -8.32
CA ALA A 146 -10.71 -6.31 -8.11
C ALA A 146 -11.73 -5.48 -8.93
N GLY A 147 -11.33 -4.31 -9.45
CA GLY A 147 -12.18 -3.42 -10.24
C GLY A 147 -12.50 -3.89 -11.67
N ASN A 148 -11.92 -5.00 -12.14
CA ASN A 148 -12.07 -5.44 -13.54
C ASN A 148 -12.99 -6.66 -13.73
N HIS A 149 -14.01 -6.83 -12.89
CA HIS A 149 -15.17 -7.65 -13.26
C HIS A 149 -16.11 -6.79 -14.11
N GLN A 150 -15.75 -6.52 -15.37
CA GLN A 150 -16.77 -6.16 -16.34
C GLN A 150 -17.78 -7.30 -16.36
N ARG A 151 -19.02 -7.01 -15.92
CA ARG A 151 -20.18 -7.86 -16.18
C ARG A 151 -20.25 -8.05 -17.70
N ILE A 152 -19.75 -9.18 -18.18
CA ILE A 152 -20.19 -9.72 -19.46
C ILE A 152 -21.63 -10.15 -19.22
N VAL A 153 -22.56 -9.23 -19.40
CA VAL A 153 -23.97 -9.55 -19.56
C VAL A 153 -24.01 -10.38 -20.84
N ARG A 154 -24.08 -11.71 -20.70
CA ARG A 154 -24.46 -12.58 -21.81
C ARG A 154 -25.91 -12.24 -22.13
N HIS A 155 -26.11 -11.36 -23.11
CA HIS A 155 -27.33 -11.39 -23.90
C HIS A 155 -27.31 -12.71 -24.67
N HIS A 156 -28.05 -13.68 -24.16
CA HIS A 156 -28.59 -14.74 -25.00
C HIS A 156 -29.94 -14.25 -25.54
N GLU A 157 -30.15 -14.60 -26.80
CA GLU A 157 -31.26 -14.28 -27.70
C GLU A 157 -32.66 -14.44 -27.09
#